data_AF-A0A9P6B2Z1-F1
#
_entry.id   AF-A0A9P6B2Z1-F1
#
_cell.length_a   1.000
_cell.length_b   1.000
_cell.length_c   1.000
_cell.angle_alpha   90.00
_cell.angle_beta   90.00
_cell.angle_gamma   90.00
#
_symmetry.space_group_name_H-M   'P 1'
#
loop_
_entity.id
_entity.type
_entity.pdbx_description
1 polymer ?
#
loop_
_entity_poly.entity_id
_entity_poly.type
_entity_poly.pdbx_seq_one_letter_code
_entity_poly.pdbx_strand_id
1 'polypeptide(L)'
;MWKVVWSMREIMRSDPLRRFAHGITIEDTTLRLWISHRAYLVASTPININSNHIELVRIFLGISLSRMDQLGYDTTMSRVPSRDGNGKYCYDITIPDDYGKERIFRTKLEISTYGADAVRGRGTRVWSVYDKMDDPEGKTLFALKDTWVNTDRPREGNTLAILRRRLTEKGEVDALRYFLTEATCGDVHIGRTPDSTGTRIQNGKLFAVDSIIQTSVAFDGAGTVTATLPTRSGSKRSASSMGIVPNIELSSAEGTMRIGQVLEEHRDHYRIVFEEIGPPIYQLRTFHEILVTFRDVVVALKAMLSVQYIH
;
A
#
# COMPACT_ATOMS: atom_id res chain seq x y z
N MET A 1 24.14 -4.44 8.62
CA MET A 1 22.70 -4.81 8.47
C MET A 1 21.67 -3.65 8.47
N TRP A 2 21.59 -2.73 9.44
CA TRP A 2 20.51 -1.72 9.49
C TRP A 2 20.40 -0.80 8.25
N LYS A 3 21.53 -0.48 7.61
CA LYS A 3 21.58 0.35 6.40
C LYS A 3 20.76 -0.24 5.24
N VAL A 4 20.82 -1.55 5.00
CA VAL A 4 20.09 -2.18 3.88
C VAL A 4 18.58 -2.10 4.12
N VAL A 5 18.13 -2.32 5.36
CA VAL A 5 16.71 -2.23 5.73
C VAL A 5 16.20 -0.80 5.57
N TRP A 6 16.99 0.19 6.01
CA TRP A 6 16.66 1.60 5.80
C TRP A 6 16.59 1.97 4.32
N SER A 7 17.55 1.55 3.50
CA SER A 7 17.54 1.83 2.06
C SER A 7 16.35 1.17 1.34
N MET A 8 16.01 -0.07 1.69
CA MET A 8 14.83 -0.75 1.15
C MET A 8 13.53 -0.07 1.58
N ARG A 9 13.43 0.39 2.83
CA ARG A 9 12.30 1.21 3.28
C ARG A 9 12.21 2.49 2.47
N GLU A 10 13.33 3.20 2.33
CA GLU A 10 13.35 4.51 1.69
C GLU A 10 12.96 4.42 0.22
N ILE A 11 13.45 3.43 -0.53
CA ILE A 11 13.06 3.25 -1.93
C ILE A 11 11.59 2.82 -2.06
N MET A 12 11.10 1.94 -1.19
CA MET A 12 9.68 1.54 -1.16
C MET A 12 8.75 2.68 -0.75
N ARG A 13 9.23 3.64 0.04
CA ARG A 13 8.51 4.84 0.47
C ARG A 13 8.52 5.94 -0.59
N SER A 14 9.67 6.21 -1.19
CA SER A 14 9.87 7.37 -2.08
C SER A 14 9.50 7.11 -3.54
N ASP A 15 9.64 5.87 -4.03
CA ASP A 15 9.35 5.50 -5.42
C ASP A 15 8.02 4.73 -5.51
N PRO A 16 6.94 5.36 -6.01
CA PRO A 16 5.64 4.70 -6.15
C PRO A 16 5.63 3.51 -7.12
N LEU A 17 6.62 3.42 -8.03
CA LEU A 17 6.72 2.29 -8.95
C LEU A 17 7.24 1.03 -8.25
N ARG A 18 7.66 1.09 -6.97
CA ARG A 18 8.21 -0.07 -6.27
C ARG A 18 7.13 -0.93 -5.61
N ARG A 19 6.99 -2.14 -6.14
CA ARG A 19 6.19 -3.23 -5.56
C ARG A 19 6.95 -4.01 -4.50
N PHE A 20 8.26 -4.18 -4.73
CA PHE A 20 9.21 -4.78 -3.81
C PHE A 20 10.62 -4.28 -4.12
N ALA A 21 11.53 -4.49 -3.17
CA ALA A 21 12.94 -4.13 -3.29
C ALA A 21 13.83 -5.31 -2.90
N HIS A 22 14.91 -5.48 -3.65
CA HIS A 22 16.01 -6.39 -3.29
C HIS A 22 17.11 -5.62 -2.57
N GLY A 23 17.80 -6.29 -1.66
CA GLY A 23 19.00 -5.79 -1.01
C GLY A 23 20.07 -6.87 -0.95
N ILE A 24 21.33 -6.47 -0.93
CA ILE A 24 22.47 -7.39 -0.73
C ILE A 24 23.32 -6.82 0.41
N THR A 25 23.73 -7.70 1.33
CA THR A 25 24.78 -7.39 2.30
C THR A 25 25.91 -8.38 2.14
N ILE A 26 27.14 -7.88 2.09
CA ILE A 26 28.36 -8.69 2.12
C ILE A 26 29.16 -8.23 3.33
N GLU A 27 29.36 -9.14 4.28
CA GLU A 27 30.14 -8.92 5.50
C GLU A 27 31.25 -9.97 5.51
N ASP A 28 32.49 -9.52 5.27
CA ASP A 28 33.64 -10.39 5.00
C ASP A 28 33.35 -11.37 3.83
N THR A 29 33.35 -12.68 4.07
CA THR A 29 33.03 -13.69 3.06
C THR A 29 31.55 -14.08 3.03
N THR A 30 30.70 -13.43 3.83
CA THR A 30 29.31 -13.81 4.02
C THR A 30 28.37 -12.87 3.27
N LEU A 31 27.65 -13.42 2.29
CA LEU A 31 26.59 -12.73 1.56
C LEU A 31 25.22 -13.10 2.14
N ARG A 32 24.31 -12.11 2.19
CA ARG A 32 22.86 -12.34 2.34
C ARG A 32 22.09 -11.55 1.29
N LEU A 33 21.10 -12.19 0.69
CA LEU A 33 20.10 -11.55 -0.18
C LEU A 33 18.89 -11.17 0.67
N TRP A 34 18.35 -9.98 0.44
CA TRP A 34 17.19 -9.42 1.12
C TRP A 34 16.08 -9.18 0.12
N ILE A 35 14.84 -9.41 0.53
CA ILE A 35 13.65 -8.97 -0.19
C ILE A 35 12.69 -8.28 0.78
N SER A 36 12.27 -7.08 0.39
CA SER A 36 11.28 -6.28 1.10
C SER A 36 10.08 -6.08 0.21
N HIS A 37 8.92 -6.57 0.65
CA HIS A 37 7.63 -6.30 0.01
C HIS A 37 6.59 -5.98 1.09
N ARG A 38 5.37 -5.65 0.67
CA ARG A 38 4.33 -5.12 1.58
C ARG A 38 3.79 -6.11 2.62
N ALA A 39 4.16 -7.38 2.53
CA ALA A 39 3.82 -8.39 3.53
C ALA A 39 5.01 -8.74 4.42
N TYR A 40 6.23 -8.86 3.88
CA TYR A 40 7.40 -9.29 4.66
C TYR A 40 8.69 -8.58 4.24
N LEU A 41 9.62 -8.54 5.18
CA LEU A 41 11.03 -8.28 4.96
C LEU A 41 11.80 -9.52 5.40
N VAL A 42 12.42 -10.22 4.45
CA VAL A 42 13.15 -11.47 4.72
C VAL A 42 14.55 -11.41 4.13
N ALA A 43 15.46 -12.14 4.76
CA ALA A 43 16.82 -12.36 4.30
C ALA A 43 17.06 -13.84 4.05
N SER A 44 17.90 -14.16 3.07
CA SER A 44 18.42 -15.50 2.88
C SER A 44 19.22 -15.95 4.10
N THR A 45 19.41 -17.27 4.20
CA THR A 45 20.49 -17.83 5.00
C THR A 45 21.85 -17.28 4.51
N PRO A 46 22.88 -17.23 5.38
CA PRO A 46 24.22 -16.83 4.99
C PRO A 46 24.78 -17.67 3.85
N ILE A 47 25.38 -17.02 2.85
CA ILE A 47 26.08 -17.66 1.74
C ILE A 47 27.55 -17.31 1.84
N ASN A 48 28.43 -18.30 2.06
CA ASN A 48 29.87 -18.07 1.98
C ASN A 48 30.29 -17.95 0.51
N ILE A 49 30.78 -16.78 0.10
CA ILE A 49 31.09 -16.47 -1.30
C ILE A 49 32.34 -17.17 -1.82
N ASN A 50 33.27 -17.56 -0.95
CA ASN A 50 34.49 -18.26 -1.38
C ASN A 50 34.15 -19.71 -1.75
N SER A 51 33.38 -20.39 -0.90
CA SER A 51 32.95 -21.77 -1.17
C SER A 51 31.81 -21.85 -2.20
N ASN A 52 30.97 -20.81 -2.32
CA ASN A 52 29.79 -20.79 -3.19
C ASN A 52 29.85 -19.66 -4.23
N HIS A 53 31.01 -19.43 -4.86
CA HIS A 53 31.19 -18.37 -5.85
C HIS A 53 30.25 -18.48 -7.07
N ILE A 54 29.79 -19.70 -7.41
CA ILE A 54 28.79 -19.93 -8.45
C ILE A 54 27.46 -19.24 -8.10
N GLU A 55 27.03 -19.29 -6.83
CA GLU A 55 25.80 -18.61 -6.40
C GLU A 55 25.93 -17.10 -6.46
N LEU A 56 27.11 -16.55 -6.15
CA LEU A 56 27.39 -15.13 -6.31
C LEU A 56 27.18 -14.69 -7.77
N VAL A 57 27.77 -15.43 -8.72
CA VAL A 57 27.62 -15.15 -10.15
C VAL A 57 26.16 -15.27 -10.58
N ARG A 58 25.44 -16.31 -10.13
CA ARG A 58 24.01 -16.49 -10.41
C ARG A 58 23.15 -15.33 -9.93
N ILE A 59 23.42 -14.80 -8.73
CA ILE A 59 22.70 -13.64 -8.18
C ILE A 59 22.91 -12.41 -9.07
N PHE A 60 24.16 -12.08 -9.43
CA PHE A 60 24.45 -10.91 -10.25
C PHE A 60 23.92 -11.03 -11.69
N LEU A 61 24.03 -12.22 -12.30
CA LEU A 61 23.40 -12.48 -13.59
C LEU A 61 21.88 -12.39 -13.51
N GLY A 62 21.28 -12.95 -12.46
CA GLY A 62 19.84 -12.87 -12.21
C GLY A 62 19.36 -11.43 -12.14
N ILE A 63 20.04 -10.56 -11.38
CA ILE A 63 19.70 -9.14 -11.28
C ILE A 63 19.91 -8.42 -12.64
N SER A 64 21.03 -8.68 -13.31
CA SER A 64 21.40 -7.96 -14.54
C SER A 64 20.52 -8.32 -15.75
N LEU A 65 20.00 -9.55 -15.77
CA LEU A 65 19.15 -10.07 -16.84
C LEU A 65 17.65 -10.02 -16.51
N SER A 66 17.29 -9.56 -15.31
CA SER A 66 15.89 -9.45 -14.89
C SER A 66 15.17 -8.34 -15.62
N ARG A 67 13.92 -8.60 -15.98
CA ARG A 67 12.99 -7.56 -16.44
C ARG A 67 12.68 -6.59 -15.30
N MET A 68 12.19 -5.40 -15.66
CA MET A 68 11.79 -4.38 -14.68
C MET A 68 10.77 -4.90 -13.67
N ASP A 69 9.80 -5.73 -14.10
CA ASP A 69 8.83 -6.33 -13.19
C ASP A 69 9.44 -7.36 -12.24
N GLN A 70 10.48 -8.06 -12.66
CA GLN A 70 11.23 -8.99 -11.80
C GLN A 70 12.16 -8.25 -10.82
N LEU A 71 12.58 -7.03 -11.17
CA LEU A 71 13.32 -6.12 -10.29
C LEU A 71 12.42 -5.32 -9.32
N GLY A 72 11.11 -5.59 -9.33
CA GLY A 72 10.16 -4.98 -8.41
C GLY A 72 9.56 -3.66 -8.87
N TYR A 73 9.73 -3.29 -10.14
CA TYR A 73 8.99 -2.18 -10.71
C TYR A 73 7.57 -2.61 -11.10
N ASP A 74 6.64 -1.68 -10.94
CA ASP A 74 5.30 -1.75 -11.47
C ASP A 74 5.29 -1.30 -12.93
N THR A 75 4.95 -2.21 -13.84
CA THR A 75 4.90 -1.93 -15.28
C THR A 75 3.57 -1.29 -15.72
N THR A 76 2.59 -1.20 -14.82
CA THR A 76 1.31 -0.51 -15.04
C THR A 76 1.34 0.95 -14.59
N MET A 77 2.48 1.40 -14.05
CA MET A 77 2.72 2.78 -13.67
C MET A 77 3.97 3.30 -14.38
N SER A 78 3.87 4.49 -14.99
CA SER A 78 5.02 5.10 -15.66
C SER A 78 5.24 6.53 -15.20
N ARG A 79 6.51 6.88 -14.98
CA ARG A 79 6.92 8.22 -14.59
C ARG A 79 6.97 9.13 -15.82
N VAL A 80 6.27 10.25 -15.77
CA VAL A 80 6.19 11.23 -16.85
C VAL A 80 6.56 12.63 -16.34
N PRO A 81 7.09 13.52 -17.19
CA PRO A 81 7.31 14.92 -16.81
C PRO A 81 5.98 15.60 -16.45
N SER A 82 5.96 16.41 -15.38
CA SER A 82 4.82 17.27 -15.09
C SER A 82 4.64 18.31 -16.19
N ARG A 83 3.39 18.61 -16.52
CA ARG A 83 3.02 19.68 -17.47
C ARG A 83 3.28 21.07 -16.90
N ASP A 84 3.41 21.19 -15.58
CA ASP A 84 3.53 22.48 -14.89
C ASP A 84 4.94 23.07 -14.98
N GLY A 85 5.86 22.43 -15.72
CA GLY A 85 7.23 22.93 -15.97
C GLY A 85 8.15 22.95 -14.75
N ASN A 86 7.65 22.62 -13.56
CA ASN A 86 8.37 22.72 -12.27
C ASN A 86 9.44 21.62 -12.05
N GLY A 87 9.81 20.86 -13.08
CA GLY A 87 10.77 19.74 -12.98
C GLY A 87 10.30 18.56 -12.12
N LYS A 88 9.05 18.58 -11.63
CA LYS A 88 8.45 17.47 -10.88
C LYS A 88 7.96 16.39 -11.83
N TYR A 89 7.96 15.15 -11.35
CA TYR A 89 7.39 14.03 -12.08
C TYR A 89 5.92 13.82 -11.69
N CYS A 90 5.12 13.39 -12.65
CA CYS A 90 3.80 12.81 -12.47
C CYS A 90 3.86 11.33 -12.84
N TYR A 91 2.77 10.62 -12.61
CA TYR A 91 2.63 9.21 -12.95
C TYR A 91 1.41 9.00 -13.83
N ASP A 92 1.58 8.24 -14.91
CA ASP A 92 0.47 7.62 -15.63
C ASP A 92 0.24 6.25 -15.02
N ILE A 93 -0.96 6.02 -14.50
CA ILE A 93 -1.35 4.81 -13.77
C ILE A 93 -2.45 4.11 -14.55
N THR A 94 -2.18 2.89 -14.99
CA THR A 94 -3.15 2.06 -15.68
C THR A 94 -4.01 1.30 -14.67
N ILE A 95 -5.32 1.34 -14.87
CA ILE A 95 -6.32 0.58 -14.11
C ILE A 95 -7.23 -0.13 -15.11
N PRO A 96 -7.40 -1.46 -15.01
CA PRO A 96 -8.43 -2.15 -15.79
C PRO A 96 -9.81 -1.77 -15.25
N ASP A 97 -10.73 -1.40 -16.11
CA ASP A 97 -12.14 -1.25 -15.73
C ASP A 97 -12.85 -2.61 -15.63
N ASP A 98 -14.10 -2.60 -15.17
CA ASP A 98 -14.93 -3.80 -14.95
C ASP A 98 -15.15 -4.63 -16.23
N TYR A 99 -14.90 -4.06 -17.41
CA TYR A 99 -15.03 -4.71 -18.71
C TYR A 99 -13.68 -5.15 -19.28
N GLY A 100 -12.60 -4.98 -18.51
CA GLY A 100 -11.23 -5.31 -18.90
C GLY A 100 -10.60 -4.28 -19.85
N LYS A 101 -11.21 -3.10 -20.04
CA LYS A 101 -10.61 -2.00 -20.79
C LYS A 101 -9.68 -1.21 -19.88
N GLU A 102 -8.47 -0.97 -20.34
CA GLU A 102 -7.48 -0.18 -19.59
C GLU A 102 -7.81 1.32 -19.64
N ARG A 103 -7.95 1.92 -18.45
CA ARG A 103 -8.04 3.38 -18.23
C ARG A 103 -6.66 3.87 -17.76
N ILE A 104 -6.26 5.06 -18.21
CA ILE A 104 -5.00 5.67 -17.76
C ILE A 104 -5.30 6.96 -17.02
N PHE A 105 -4.93 7.00 -15.74
CA PHE A 105 -5.08 8.18 -14.90
C PHE A 105 -3.72 8.86 -14.72
N ARG A 106 -3.66 10.19 -14.90
CA ARG A 106 -2.45 10.97 -14.64
C ARG A 106 -2.55 11.68 -13.30
N THR A 107 -1.52 11.52 -12.46
CA THR A 107 -1.45 12.21 -11.16
C THR A 107 -1.23 13.71 -11.31
N LYS A 108 -1.92 14.49 -10.48
CA LYS A 108 -1.78 15.95 -10.39
C LYS A 108 -1.23 16.38 -9.03
N LEU A 109 -1.84 15.95 -7.93
CA LEU A 109 -1.38 16.26 -6.57
C LEU A 109 -1.34 15.00 -5.71
N GLU A 110 -0.39 14.96 -4.79
CA GLU A 110 -0.38 13.96 -3.73
C GLU A 110 -1.36 14.37 -2.63
N ILE A 111 -2.32 13.49 -2.33
CA ILE A 111 -3.29 13.68 -1.23
C ILE A 111 -2.76 13.04 0.05
N SER A 112 -2.23 11.82 -0.04
CA SER A 112 -1.68 11.11 1.12
C SER A 112 -0.72 9.99 0.70
N THR A 113 0.50 9.99 1.24
CA THR A 113 1.47 8.89 1.09
C THR A 113 1.94 8.32 2.42
N TYR A 114 1.38 8.77 3.54
CA TYR A 114 1.77 8.33 4.87
C TYR A 114 1.73 6.79 5.03
N GLY A 115 0.75 6.12 4.38
CA GLY A 115 0.65 4.67 4.38
C GLY A 115 1.81 3.92 3.71
N ALA A 116 2.63 4.61 2.92
CA ALA A 116 3.82 4.07 2.26
C ALA A 116 5.06 4.01 3.15
N ASP A 117 5.06 4.68 4.31
CA ASP A 117 6.20 4.82 5.23
C ASP A 117 6.58 3.51 5.93
N ALA A 118 5.59 2.63 6.11
CA ALA A 118 5.78 1.34 6.75
C ALA A 118 6.41 0.33 5.78
N VAL A 119 7.43 -0.39 6.27
CA VAL A 119 8.10 -1.47 5.51
C VAL A 119 7.10 -2.56 5.13
N ARG A 120 6.30 -2.99 6.12
CA ARG A 120 5.17 -3.91 5.97
C ARG A 120 3.88 -3.12 6.15
N GLY A 121 2.86 -3.44 5.37
CA GLY A 121 1.55 -2.82 5.52
C GLY A 121 0.86 -2.65 4.18
N ARG A 122 -0.07 -1.71 4.11
CA ARG A 122 -0.82 -1.45 2.88
C ARG A 122 -0.02 -0.69 1.84
N GLY A 123 1.03 0.03 2.23
CA GLY A 123 1.75 0.87 1.30
C GLY A 123 0.88 1.94 0.64
N THR A 124 -0.22 2.36 1.30
CA THR A 124 -1.29 3.13 0.65
C THR A 124 -0.79 4.49 0.19
N ARG A 125 -1.11 4.82 -1.06
CA ARG A 125 -0.88 6.13 -1.66
C ARG A 125 -2.17 6.64 -2.27
N VAL A 126 -2.42 7.94 -2.14
CA VAL A 126 -3.60 8.60 -2.66
C VAL A 126 -3.16 9.85 -3.42
N TRP A 127 -3.63 9.98 -4.65
CA TRP A 127 -3.39 11.14 -5.50
C TRP A 127 -4.70 11.70 -6.01
N SER A 128 -4.72 13.02 -6.26
CA SER A 128 -5.65 13.55 -7.23
C SER A 128 -5.14 13.20 -8.63
N VAL A 129 -6.04 12.72 -9.48
CA VAL A 129 -5.74 12.29 -10.84
C VAL A 129 -6.78 12.85 -11.79
N TYR A 130 -6.47 12.80 -13.08
CA TYR A 130 -7.46 13.00 -14.12
C TYR A 130 -7.39 11.85 -15.13
N ASP A 131 -8.51 11.56 -15.78
CA ASP A 131 -8.55 10.56 -16.83
C ASP A 131 -7.86 11.10 -18.09
N LYS A 132 -6.73 10.52 -18.45
CA LYS A 132 -5.92 10.99 -19.57
C LYS A 132 -6.57 10.68 -20.92
N MET A 133 -7.45 9.68 -20.99
CA MET A 133 -8.13 9.28 -22.21
C MET A 133 -9.35 10.16 -22.47
N ASP A 134 -10.20 10.35 -21.45
CA ASP A 134 -11.46 11.06 -21.59
C ASP A 134 -11.33 12.57 -21.35
N ASP A 135 -10.40 12.99 -20.48
CA ASP A 135 -10.11 14.40 -20.20
C ASP A 135 -8.60 14.70 -20.22
N PRO A 136 -7.97 14.73 -21.42
CA PRO A 136 -6.54 14.96 -21.54
C PRO A 136 -6.06 16.28 -20.94
N GLU A 137 -6.95 17.27 -20.73
CA GLU A 137 -6.65 18.58 -20.16
C GLU A 137 -6.69 18.59 -18.63
N GLY A 138 -7.31 17.59 -17.99
CA GLY A 138 -7.34 17.42 -16.54
C GLY A 138 -8.15 18.49 -15.82
N LYS A 139 -9.33 18.80 -16.39
CA LYS A 139 -10.36 19.68 -15.82
C LYS A 139 -11.11 18.99 -14.67
N THR A 140 -11.48 17.72 -14.87
CA THR A 140 -12.15 16.90 -13.87
C THR A 140 -11.11 16.08 -13.12
N LEU A 141 -11.18 16.13 -11.78
CA LEU A 141 -10.25 15.41 -10.91
C LEU A 141 -10.97 14.32 -10.14
N PHE A 142 -10.25 13.22 -9.93
CA PHE A 142 -10.66 12.03 -9.18
C PHE A 142 -9.64 11.72 -8.08
N ALA A 143 -10.02 10.99 -7.04
CA ALA A 143 -9.09 10.46 -6.04
C ALA A 143 -8.69 9.02 -6.40
N LEU A 144 -7.44 8.79 -6.79
CA LEU A 144 -6.90 7.44 -6.99
C LEU A 144 -6.22 6.97 -5.72
N LYS A 145 -6.63 5.81 -5.22
CA LYS A 145 -6.03 5.10 -4.09
C LYS A 145 -5.35 3.82 -4.59
N ASP A 146 -4.06 3.72 -4.34
CA ASP A 146 -3.20 2.57 -4.64
C ASP A 146 -2.82 1.88 -3.32
N THR A 147 -3.06 0.57 -3.20
CA THR A 147 -2.95 -0.11 -1.91
C THR A 147 -2.73 -1.62 -2.02
N TRP A 148 -2.04 -2.18 -1.02
CA TRP A 148 -1.84 -3.62 -0.83
C TRP A 148 -2.79 -4.17 0.23
N VAL A 149 -3.78 -4.95 -0.20
CA VAL A 149 -4.87 -5.46 0.63
C VAL A 149 -4.58 -6.91 1.01
N ASN A 150 -4.80 -7.31 2.27
CA ASN A 150 -4.66 -8.72 2.64
C ASN A 150 -5.56 -9.60 1.74
N THR A 151 -5.04 -10.77 1.35
CA THR A 151 -5.75 -11.72 0.48
C THR A 151 -7.09 -12.19 1.06
N ASP A 152 -7.22 -12.24 2.39
CA ASP A 152 -8.43 -12.64 3.12
C ASP A 152 -9.49 -11.53 3.23
N ARG A 153 -9.22 -10.32 2.72
CA ARG A 153 -10.10 -9.16 2.85
C ARG A 153 -10.87 -8.88 1.56
N PRO A 154 -12.18 -8.58 1.66
CA PRO A 154 -12.93 -8.08 0.51
C PRO A 154 -12.35 -6.76 0.02
N ARG A 155 -12.41 -6.53 -1.30
CA ARG A 155 -12.02 -5.26 -1.90
C ARG A 155 -12.96 -4.14 -1.48
N GLU A 156 -12.43 -2.92 -1.47
CA GLU A 156 -13.17 -1.73 -1.07
C GLU A 156 -14.34 -1.45 -2.01
N GLY A 157 -14.13 -1.58 -3.32
CA GLY A 157 -15.20 -1.47 -4.32
C GLY A 157 -16.35 -2.44 -4.07
N ASN A 158 -16.05 -3.74 -3.86
CA ASN A 158 -17.08 -4.74 -3.51
C ASN A 158 -17.85 -4.35 -2.24
N THR A 159 -17.13 -3.85 -1.23
CA THR A 159 -17.71 -3.46 0.05
C THR A 159 -18.66 -2.27 -0.13
N LEU A 160 -18.24 -1.25 -0.89
CA LEU A 160 -19.05 -0.09 -1.23
C LEU A 160 -20.25 -0.46 -2.10
N ALA A 161 -20.09 -1.33 -3.09
CA ALA A 161 -21.17 -1.80 -3.94
C ALA A 161 -22.26 -2.53 -3.13
N ILE A 162 -21.86 -3.42 -2.20
CA ILE A 162 -22.78 -4.10 -1.30
C ILE A 162 -23.50 -3.11 -0.40
N LEU A 163 -22.78 -2.15 0.19
CA LEU A 163 -23.35 -1.11 1.04
C LEU A 163 -24.40 -0.28 0.29
N ARG A 164 -24.03 0.24 -0.89
CA ARG A 164 -24.89 1.06 -1.74
C ARG A 164 -26.14 0.28 -2.16
N ARG A 165 -26.01 -0.97 -2.60
CA ARG A 165 -27.14 -1.84 -2.95
C ARG A 165 -28.12 -1.99 -1.78
N ARG A 166 -27.63 -2.33 -0.59
CA ARG A 166 -28.48 -2.53 0.60
C ARG A 166 -29.21 -1.26 1.01
N LEU A 167 -28.57 -0.09 0.93
CA LEU A 167 -29.21 1.19 1.23
C LEU A 167 -30.33 1.49 0.21
N THR A 168 -30.08 1.25 -1.07
CA THR A 168 -31.11 1.41 -2.13
C THR A 168 -32.29 0.47 -1.92
N GLU A 169 -32.06 -0.82 -1.68
CA GLU A 169 -33.11 -1.81 -1.42
C GLU A 169 -33.97 -1.46 -0.20
N LYS A 170 -33.37 -0.80 0.79
CA LYS A 170 -34.06 -0.32 2.00
C LYS A 170 -34.78 1.02 1.81
N GLY A 171 -34.61 1.69 0.67
CA GLY A 171 -35.17 3.02 0.40
C GLY A 171 -34.40 4.18 1.04
N GLU A 172 -33.21 3.95 1.59
CA GLU A 172 -32.34 4.98 2.19
C GLU A 172 -31.42 5.65 1.14
N VAL A 173 -31.96 5.99 -0.03
CA VAL A 173 -31.17 6.51 -1.18
C VAL A 173 -30.45 7.81 -0.84
N ASP A 174 -31.05 8.68 -0.02
CA ASP A 174 -30.43 9.93 0.44
C ASP A 174 -29.14 9.72 1.24
N ALA A 175 -28.95 8.54 1.84
CA ALA A 175 -27.74 8.23 2.59
C ALA A 175 -26.52 7.99 1.68
N LEU A 176 -26.75 7.68 0.39
CA LEU A 176 -25.68 7.37 -0.57
C LEU A 176 -24.71 8.55 -0.76
N ARG A 177 -25.17 9.80 -0.60
CA ARG A 177 -24.33 11.00 -0.72
C ARG A 177 -23.22 11.12 0.31
N TYR A 178 -23.28 10.32 1.39
CA TYR A 178 -22.25 10.30 2.43
C TYR A 178 -21.16 9.27 2.18
N PHE A 179 -21.22 8.53 1.08
CA PHE A 179 -20.23 7.53 0.69
C PHE A 179 -19.59 7.91 -0.64
N LEU A 180 -18.31 7.61 -0.80
CA LEU A 180 -17.59 7.86 -2.05
C LEU A 180 -18.17 7.03 -3.19
N THR A 181 -18.16 7.61 -4.38
CA THR A 181 -18.63 6.99 -5.62
C THR A 181 -17.44 6.44 -6.37
N GLU A 182 -17.46 5.13 -6.60
CA GLU A 182 -16.43 4.46 -7.37
C GLU A 182 -16.58 4.81 -8.85
N ALA A 183 -15.53 5.39 -9.44
CA ALA A 183 -15.43 5.62 -10.87
C ALA A 183 -14.88 4.38 -11.61
N THR A 184 -13.92 3.68 -11.00
CA THR A 184 -13.38 2.39 -11.46
C THR A 184 -12.50 1.78 -10.37
N CYS A 185 -12.41 0.46 -10.31
CA CYS A 185 -11.45 -0.22 -9.47
C CYS A 185 -10.95 -1.53 -10.11
N GLY A 186 -9.86 -2.08 -9.58
CA GLY A 186 -9.36 -3.35 -10.05
C GLY A 186 -8.11 -3.83 -9.33
N ASP A 187 -7.93 -5.15 -9.34
CA ASP A 187 -6.65 -5.75 -8.97
C ASP A 187 -5.61 -5.43 -10.05
N VAL A 188 -4.41 -5.05 -9.61
CA VAL A 188 -3.31 -4.73 -10.51
C VAL A 188 -2.79 -6.03 -11.12
N HIS A 189 -2.57 -6.02 -12.43
CA HIS A 189 -2.03 -7.17 -13.17
C HIS A 189 -0.69 -6.79 -13.80
N ILE A 190 0.32 -7.63 -13.57
CA ILE A 190 1.64 -7.47 -14.18
C ILE A 190 1.76 -8.46 -15.32
N GLY A 191 1.52 -7.96 -16.53
CA GLY A 191 1.23 -8.80 -17.69
C GLY A 191 -0.13 -9.48 -17.51
N ARG A 192 -0.17 -10.82 -17.55
CA ARG A 192 -1.41 -11.60 -17.42
C ARG A 192 -1.68 -12.13 -16.02
N THR A 193 -0.88 -11.75 -15.04
CA THR A 193 -0.94 -12.34 -13.70
C THR A 193 -1.31 -11.27 -12.67
N PRO A 194 -2.26 -11.54 -11.75
CA PRO A 194 -2.52 -10.66 -10.62
C PRO A 194 -1.25 -10.39 -9.82
N ASP A 195 -1.09 -9.15 -9.40
CA ASP A 195 0.05 -8.71 -8.62
C ASP A 195 -0.18 -8.98 -7.14
N SER A 196 0.58 -9.94 -6.60
CA SER A 196 0.44 -10.42 -5.23
C SER A 196 1.80 -10.72 -4.64
N THR A 197 1.94 -10.49 -3.33
CA THR A 197 3.16 -10.80 -2.61
C THR A 197 3.48 -12.29 -2.60
N GLY A 198 2.46 -13.16 -2.58
CA GLY A 198 2.66 -14.61 -2.50
C GLY A 198 2.89 -15.24 -3.87
N THR A 199 1.88 -15.15 -4.73
CA THR A 199 1.90 -15.85 -6.02
C THR A 199 2.87 -15.20 -7.03
N ARG A 200 2.93 -13.87 -7.11
CA ARG A 200 3.73 -13.17 -8.12
C ARG A 200 5.15 -12.86 -7.65
N ILE A 201 5.30 -12.26 -6.47
CA ILE A 201 6.62 -11.83 -5.96
C ILE A 201 7.42 -13.01 -5.43
N GLN A 202 6.81 -13.89 -4.62
CA GLN A 202 7.47 -15.09 -4.09
C GLN A 202 7.35 -16.31 -5.01
N ASN A 203 6.70 -16.17 -6.17
CA ASN A 203 6.46 -17.25 -7.12
C ASN A 203 5.76 -18.48 -6.47
N GLY A 204 4.82 -18.22 -5.55
CA GLY A 204 4.07 -19.26 -4.84
C GLY A 204 4.88 -20.05 -3.81
N LYS A 205 6.12 -19.65 -3.54
CA LYS A 205 6.95 -20.29 -2.50
C LYS A 205 6.55 -19.77 -1.13
N LEU A 206 6.47 -20.69 -0.17
CA LEU A 206 6.31 -20.35 1.24
C LEU A 206 7.69 -20.24 1.88
N PHE A 207 7.85 -19.26 2.77
CA PHE A 207 9.05 -19.12 3.59
C PHE A 207 8.76 -19.61 5.00
N ALA A 208 9.62 -20.47 5.52
CA ALA A 208 9.69 -20.79 6.94
C ALA A 208 10.69 -19.85 7.61
N VAL A 209 10.35 -19.37 8.80
CA VAL A 209 11.25 -18.52 9.59
C VAL A 209 12.35 -19.38 10.22
N ASP A 210 13.52 -19.43 9.58
CA ASP A 210 14.68 -20.15 10.12
C ASP A 210 15.32 -19.39 11.29
N SER A 211 15.38 -18.06 11.19
CA SER A 211 15.96 -17.19 12.22
C SER A 211 15.33 -15.81 12.20
N ILE A 212 15.34 -15.13 13.35
CA ILE A 212 14.84 -13.77 13.49
C ILE A 212 16.02 -12.83 13.61
N ILE A 213 16.13 -11.91 12.65
CA ILE A 213 17.14 -10.86 12.68
C ILE A 213 16.55 -9.65 13.40
N GLN A 214 16.98 -9.41 14.64
CA GLN A 214 16.61 -8.18 15.34
C GLN A 214 17.31 -7.00 14.68
N THR A 215 16.52 -6.04 14.21
CA THR A 215 17.01 -4.76 13.73
C THR A 215 16.50 -3.69 14.69
N SER A 216 17.34 -3.25 15.63
CA SER A 216 17.03 -2.10 16.47
C SER A 216 17.18 -0.84 15.63
N VAL A 217 16.07 -0.18 15.36
CA VAL A 217 16.06 1.10 14.65
C VAL A 217 15.51 2.15 15.63
N ALA A 218 16.38 2.68 16.49
CA ALA A 218 16.03 3.81 17.35
C ALA A 218 16.17 5.10 16.51
N PHE A 219 15.08 5.85 16.36
CA PHE A 219 15.12 7.19 15.80
C PHE A 219 14.84 8.19 16.92
N ASP A 220 15.83 9.02 17.25
CA ASP A 220 15.63 10.22 18.06
C ASP A 220 14.82 11.23 17.24
N GLY A 221 13.52 11.30 17.52
CA GLY A 221 12.60 12.34 17.09
C GLY A 221 11.75 12.75 18.28
N ALA A 222 11.98 13.97 18.78
CA ALA A 222 11.42 14.53 20.01
C ALA A 222 9.91 14.33 20.22
N GLY A 223 9.51 13.97 21.44
CA GLY A 223 8.17 14.26 21.99
C GLY A 223 7.40 13.07 22.57
N THR A 224 7.61 12.81 23.86
CA THR A 224 6.86 11.92 24.75
C THR A 224 5.36 12.21 24.80
N VAL A 225 4.48 11.18 24.71
CA VAL A 225 3.41 10.86 25.69
C VAL A 225 3.08 9.37 25.57
N THR A 226 3.49 8.59 26.56
CA THR A 226 3.01 7.23 26.83
C THR A 226 1.58 7.31 27.39
N ALA A 227 0.62 6.71 26.70
CA ALA A 227 -0.68 6.36 27.27
C ALA A 227 -1.00 4.91 26.89
N THR A 228 -0.60 3.99 27.78
CA THR A 228 -0.95 2.57 27.70
C THR A 228 -2.41 2.41 28.13
N LEU A 229 -3.29 2.09 27.18
CA LEU A 229 -4.62 1.54 27.47
C LEU A 229 -4.63 0.04 27.13
N PRO A 230 -5.32 -0.80 27.92
CA PRO A 230 -5.32 -2.25 27.73
C PRO A 230 -6.18 -2.63 26.52
N THR A 231 -5.60 -3.36 25.57
CA THR A 231 -6.30 -3.89 24.39
C THR A 231 -7.07 -5.17 24.75
N ARG A 232 -8.41 -5.10 24.72
CA ARG A 232 -9.27 -6.28 24.64
C ARG A 232 -9.25 -6.81 23.21
N SER A 233 -9.03 -8.12 23.10
CA SER A 233 -9.19 -8.96 21.92
C SER A 233 -10.40 -8.59 21.05
N GLY A 234 -10.19 -8.57 19.72
CA GLY A 234 -11.26 -8.67 18.73
C GLY A 234 -11.48 -7.46 17.83
N SER A 235 -10.46 -7.01 17.09
CA SER A 235 -10.64 -6.38 15.77
C SER A 235 -9.27 -6.19 15.11
N LYS A 236 -9.06 -6.74 13.91
CA LYS A 236 -7.90 -6.44 13.05
C LYS A 236 -8.02 -4.98 12.56
N ARG A 237 -7.92 -4.00 13.46
CA ARG A 237 -7.91 -2.57 13.14
C ARG A 237 -6.57 -2.23 12.51
N SER A 238 -6.63 -1.27 11.61
CA SER A 238 -5.62 -1.07 10.60
C SER A 238 -5.27 0.39 10.57
N ALA A 239 -4.16 0.74 11.20
CA ALA A 239 -3.73 2.12 11.34
C ALA A 239 -3.16 2.63 10.01
N SER A 240 -3.94 3.44 9.30
CA SER A 240 -3.47 4.33 8.23
C SER A 240 -3.84 5.79 8.50
N SER A 241 -4.18 6.14 9.76
CA SER A 241 -4.55 7.49 10.15
C SER A 241 -3.32 8.35 10.40
N MET A 242 -3.28 9.55 9.81
CA MET A 242 -2.37 10.59 10.28
C MET A 242 -2.77 10.98 11.71
N GLY A 243 -1.85 10.80 12.66
CA GLY A 243 -2.10 11.05 14.10
C GLY A 243 -1.38 10.06 15.03
N ILE A 244 -0.95 8.91 14.51
CA ILE A 244 0.02 8.05 15.18
C ILE A 244 1.36 8.38 14.55
N VAL A 245 2.33 8.88 15.32
CA VAL A 245 3.72 9.00 14.85
C VAL A 245 4.17 7.57 14.50
N PRO A 246 4.64 7.29 13.27
CA PRO A 246 5.18 5.98 12.97
C PRO A 246 6.53 5.93 13.67
N ASN A 247 6.53 5.46 14.91
CA ASN A 247 7.74 4.87 15.45
C ASN A 247 8.14 3.79 14.44
N ILE A 248 9.42 3.70 14.06
CA ILE A 248 9.91 2.63 13.18
C ILE A 248 10.00 1.35 14.00
N GLU A 249 8.84 0.95 14.49
CA GLU A 249 8.58 -0.36 14.99
C GLU A 249 8.33 -1.23 13.76
N LEU A 250 9.37 -2.00 13.39
CA LEU A 250 9.18 -3.21 12.60
C LEU A 250 8.17 -4.19 13.25
N SER A 251 7.65 -3.87 14.45
CA SER A 251 6.68 -4.59 15.27
C SER A 251 5.22 -4.13 15.17
N SER A 252 4.82 -3.25 14.25
CA SER A 252 3.39 -2.85 14.17
C SER A 252 2.43 -3.93 13.61
N ALA A 253 2.89 -5.19 13.51
CA ALA A 253 2.00 -6.34 13.36
C ALA A 253 1.94 -7.05 14.72
N GLU A 254 0.77 -7.03 15.35
CA GLU A 254 0.44 -7.80 16.55
C GLU A 254 0.74 -9.29 16.32
N GLY A 255 1.97 -9.71 16.63
CA GLY A 255 2.43 -11.09 16.47
C GLY A 255 3.95 -11.18 16.48
N THR A 256 4.54 -11.58 17.60
CA THR A 256 5.93 -12.08 17.64
C THR A 256 6.05 -13.26 16.70
N MET A 257 6.81 -13.11 15.60
CA MET A 257 7.13 -14.23 14.73
C MET A 257 7.85 -15.32 15.52
N ARG A 258 7.56 -16.58 15.22
CA ARG A 258 8.22 -17.73 15.85
C ARG A 258 9.12 -18.42 14.86
N ILE A 259 10.25 -18.95 15.33
CA ILE A 259 11.08 -19.84 14.53
C ILE A 259 10.23 -21.05 14.12
N GLY A 260 10.31 -21.45 12.85
CA GLY A 260 9.49 -22.50 12.24
C GLY A 260 8.10 -22.05 11.78
N GLN A 261 7.70 -20.80 12.02
CA GLN A 261 6.44 -20.27 11.49
C GLN A 261 6.51 -20.13 9.97
N VAL A 262 5.46 -20.55 9.28
CA VAL A 262 5.28 -20.34 7.84
C VAL A 262 4.64 -18.97 7.59
N LEU A 263 5.19 -18.23 6.63
CA LEU A 263 4.75 -16.89 6.27
C LEU A 263 3.61 -16.92 5.23
N GLU A 264 2.37 -17.10 5.69
CA GLU A 264 1.18 -17.29 4.83
C GLU A 264 0.34 -16.03 4.58
N GLU A 265 0.52 -14.97 5.39
CA GLU A 265 -0.17 -13.70 5.18
C GLU A 265 0.37 -12.98 3.94
N HIS A 266 -0.42 -12.96 2.88
CA HIS A 266 -0.09 -12.27 1.65
C HIS A 266 -1.02 -11.08 1.41
N ARG A 267 -0.58 -10.20 0.51
CA ARG A 267 -1.34 -9.05 0.06
C ARG A 267 -1.39 -9.02 -1.45
N ASP A 268 -2.53 -8.58 -1.96
CA ASP A 268 -2.74 -8.30 -3.37
C ASP A 268 -2.76 -6.80 -3.60
N HIS A 269 -2.27 -6.40 -4.76
CA HIS A 269 -2.19 -5.01 -5.16
C HIS A 269 -3.51 -4.59 -5.82
N TYR A 270 -4.13 -3.54 -5.30
CA TYR A 270 -5.46 -3.09 -5.69
C TYR A 270 -5.49 -1.58 -5.85
N ARG A 271 -6.23 -1.11 -6.86
CA ARG A 271 -6.47 0.31 -7.11
C ARG A 271 -7.97 0.60 -7.16
N ILE A 272 -8.34 1.75 -6.65
CA ILE A 272 -9.70 2.28 -6.74
C ILE A 272 -9.65 3.78 -7.00
N VAL A 273 -10.54 4.26 -7.85
CA VAL A 273 -10.69 5.67 -8.20
C VAL A 273 -12.07 6.12 -7.73
N PHE A 274 -12.10 7.24 -7.01
CA PHE A 274 -13.33 7.88 -6.55
C PHE A 274 -13.59 9.18 -7.29
N GLU A 275 -14.86 9.48 -7.54
CA GLU A 275 -15.29 10.74 -8.16
C GLU A 275 -15.01 11.94 -7.25
N GLU A 276 -15.21 11.76 -5.94
CA GLU A 276 -15.08 12.85 -4.98
C GLU A 276 -13.65 13.00 -4.45
N ILE A 277 -13.19 14.25 -4.34
CA ILE A 277 -11.96 14.63 -3.64
C ILE A 277 -12.33 15.61 -2.54
N GLY A 278 -11.78 15.41 -1.34
CA GLY A 278 -11.95 16.32 -0.22
C GLY A 278 -10.71 16.45 0.65
N PRO A 279 -10.55 17.58 1.36
CA PRO A 279 -9.50 17.70 2.37
C PRO A 279 -9.81 16.80 3.57
N PRO A 280 -8.78 16.28 4.26
CA PRO A 280 -8.99 15.53 5.49
C PRO A 280 -9.48 16.44 6.63
N ILE A 281 -10.18 15.85 7.61
CA ILE A 281 -10.83 16.57 8.72
C ILE A 281 -9.87 17.50 9.47
N TYR A 282 -8.61 17.07 9.68
CA TYR A 282 -7.62 17.88 10.41
C TYR A 282 -7.13 19.12 9.65
N GLN A 283 -7.48 19.28 8.36
CA GLN A 283 -7.20 20.48 7.57
C GLN A 283 -8.37 21.46 7.54
N LEU A 284 -9.54 21.09 8.07
CA LEU A 284 -10.69 21.99 8.16
C LEU A 284 -10.36 23.15 9.10
N ARG A 285 -10.68 24.38 8.67
CA ARG A 285 -10.22 25.60 9.36
C ARG A 285 -11.31 26.28 10.17
N THR A 286 -12.57 25.94 9.95
CA THR A 286 -13.68 26.56 10.67
C THR A 286 -14.37 25.54 11.57
N PHE A 287 -14.80 26.00 12.74
CA PHE A 287 -15.58 25.18 13.67
C PHE A 287 -16.91 24.72 13.04
N HIS A 288 -17.51 25.55 12.19
CA HIS A 288 -18.72 25.22 11.46
C HIS A 288 -18.52 24.00 10.54
N GLU A 289 -17.48 24.00 9.69
CA GLU A 289 -17.16 22.85 8.83
C GLU A 289 -16.94 21.58 9.64
N ILE A 290 -16.16 21.67 10.73
CA ILE A 290 -15.87 20.54 11.60
C ILE A 290 -17.15 19.94 12.18
N LEU A 291 -18.06 20.77 12.71
CA LEU A 291 -19.34 20.30 13.26
C LEU A 291 -20.24 19.67 12.19
N VAL A 292 -20.30 20.27 10.99
CA VAL A 292 -21.04 19.72 9.85
C VAL A 292 -20.49 18.35 9.46
N THR A 293 -19.16 18.22 9.34
CA THR A 293 -18.52 16.95 9.03
C THR A 293 -18.82 15.89 10.10
N PHE A 294 -18.72 16.22 11.39
CA PHE A 294 -19.07 15.26 12.45
C PHE A 294 -20.54 14.82 12.40
N ARG A 295 -21.46 15.76 12.16
CA ARG A 295 -22.88 15.45 11.98
C ARG A 295 -23.06 14.47 10.81
N ASP A 296 -22.45 14.75 9.67
CA ASP A 296 -22.59 13.95 8.46
C ASP A 296 -21.97 12.55 8.62
N VAL A 297 -20.84 12.43 9.32
CA VAL A 297 -20.24 11.14 9.70
C VAL A 297 -21.20 10.32 10.58
N VAL A 298 -21.87 10.95 11.56
CA VAL A 298 -22.86 10.24 12.39
C VAL A 298 -24.02 9.73 11.55
N VAL A 299 -24.49 10.50 10.55
CA VAL A 299 -25.54 10.07 9.63
C VAL A 299 -25.07 8.88 8.79
N ALA A 300 -23.85 8.95 8.23
CA ALA A 300 -23.25 7.85 7.46
C ALA A 300 -23.13 6.57 8.29
N LEU A 301 -22.62 6.68 9.53
CA LEU A 301 -22.49 5.53 10.45
C LEU A 301 -23.85 4.91 10.81
N LYS A 302 -24.88 5.74 11.01
CA LYS A 302 -26.25 5.24 11.22
C LYS A 302 -26.77 4.48 10.02
N ALA A 303 -26.55 4.99 8.81
CA ALA A 303 -26.93 4.32 7.56
C ALA A 303 -26.20 2.97 7.40
N MET A 304 -24.89 2.92 7.69
CA MET A 304 -24.13 1.67 7.69
C MET A 304 -24.70 0.64 8.66
N LEU A 305 -24.96 1.06 9.90
CA LEU A 305 -25.57 0.20 10.92
C LEU A 305 -26.97 -0.29 10.50
N SER A 306 -27.73 0.57 9.82
CA SER A 306 -29.08 0.30 9.32
C SER A 306 -29.13 -0.89 8.35
N VAL A 307 -28.02 -1.20 7.68
CA VAL A 307 -27.85 -2.32 6.74
C VAL A 307 -26.88 -3.39 7.24
N GLN A 308 -26.68 -3.44 8.56
CA GLN A 308 -25.82 -4.39 9.27
C GLN A 308 -24.36 -4.36 8.79
N TYR A 309 -23.88 -3.18 8.39
CA TYR A 309 -22.48 -2.96 8.06
C TYR A 309 -21.79 -2.22 9.21
N ILE A 310 -20.68 -2.76 9.69
CA ILE A 310 -19.86 -2.17 10.75
C ILE A 310 -18.44 -2.01 10.20
N HIS A 311 -17.93 -0.78 10.26
CA HIS A 311 -16.56 -0.43 9.86
C HIS A 311 -15.53 -0.84 10.93
#